data_AF-A0A016TQ48-F1
#
_entry.id   AF-A0A016TQ48-F1
#
_cell.length_a   1.000
_cell.length_b   1.000
_cell.length_c   1.000
_cell.angle_alpha   90.00
_cell.angle_beta   90.00
_cell.angle_gamma   90.00
#
_symmetry.space_group_name_H-M   'P 1'
#
loop_
_entity.id
_entity.type
_entity.pdbx_description
1 polymer ?
#
loop_
_entity_poly.entity_id
_entity_poly.type
_entity_poly.pdbx_seq_one_letter_code
_entity_poly.pdbx_strand_id
1 'polypeptide(L)'
;MVDDVNEDYTLLVGTIIKIWNECRAEALNHASRRISSSTLALLGKRRHMDRQANHVEFAVLNRLCRQRLAEDHANFVRSRLLDAAHRKRSLKMEKRALEEHRLSIPCLKVPNGSRWPSRPEMENIMANFYTALYESNSGHTAVLSPEEEVPPFLTSEVHHAIETMPRGKSPWC
;
A
#
# COMPACT_ATOMS: atom_id res chain seq x y z
N MET A 1 -50.60 11.47 15.65
CA MET A 1 -49.70 12.18 14.72
C MET A 1 -48.51 11.27 14.54
N VAL A 2 -48.41 10.62 13.39
CA VAL A 2 -47.27 9.77 13.05
C VAL A 2 -46.27 10.74 12.44
N ASP A 3 -45.30 11.19 13.22
CA ASP A 3 -44.23 12.04 12.69
C ASP A 3 -43.56 11.29 11.53
N ASP A 4 -43.37 12.02 10.44
CA ASP A 4 -43.02 11.51 9.13
C ASP A 4 -41.63 10.87 9.18
N VAL A 5 -41.59 9.54 9.26
CA VAL A 5 -40.36 8.71 9.25
C VAL A 5 -39.43 9.08 8.08
N ASN A 6 -39.99 9.63 7.01
CA ASN A 6 -39.27 10.09 5.83
C ASN A 6 -38.48 11.41 6.08
N GLU A 7 -38.96 12.27 6.97
CA GLU A 7 -38.29 13.52 7.34
C GLU A 7 -37.03 13.23 8.18
N ASP A 8 -37.11 12.29 9.12
CA ASP A 8 -35.94 11.81 9.89
C ASP A 8 -34.91 11.10 9.00
N TYR A 9 -35.36 10.32 8.01
CA TYR A 9 -34.46 9.66 7.07
C TYR A 9 -33.75 10.68 6.16
N THR A 10 -34.47 11.66 5.63
CA THR A 10 -33.86 12.71 4.80
C THR A 10 -32.90 13.59 5.59
N LEU A 11 -33.22 13.88 6.86
CA LEU A 11 -32.32 14.57 7.78
C LEU A 11 -31.03 13.76 7.99
N LEU A 12 -31.14 12.47 8.29
CA LEU A 12 -30.00 11.56 8.49
C LEU A 12 -29.11 11.46 7.24
N VAL A 13 -29.70 11.28 6.07
CA VAL A 13 -28.95 11.24 4.80
C VAL A 13 -28.25 12.58 4.56
N GLY A 14 -28.92 13.70 4.85
CA GLY A 14 -28.35 15.04 4.78
C GLY A 14 -27.14 15.22 5.70
N THR A 15 -27.22 14.78 6.96
CA THR A 15 -26.10 14.83 7.91
C THR A 15 -24.95 13.92 7.47
N ILE A 16 -25.23 12.71 6.98
CA ILE A 16 -24.18 11.80 6.48
C ILE A 16 -23.46 12.41 5.29
N ILE A 17 -24.18 12.98 4.32
CA ILE A 17 -23.58 13.65 3.15
C ILE A 17 -22.75 14.86 3.59
N LYS A 18 -23.24 15.64 4.55
CA LYS A 18 -22.51 16.78 5.12
C LYS A 18 -21.21 16.34 5.78
N ILE A 19 -21.26 15.35 6.67
CA ILE A 19 -20.09 14.79 7.35
C ILE A 19 -19.10 14.21 6.33
N TRP A 20 -19.61 13.50 5.31
CA TRP A 20 -18.76 12.94 4.26
C TRP A 20 -18.03 14.04 3.47
N ASN A 21 -18.73 15.11 3.10
CA ASN A 21 -18.13 16.26 2.42
C ASN A 21 -17.11 17.00 3.30
N GLU A 22 -17.38 17.17 4.59
CA GLU A 22 -16.45 17.76 5.56
C GLU A 22 -15.19 16.90 5.73
N CYS A 23 -15.35 15.58 5.90
CA CYS A 23 -14.23 14.63 5.96
C CYS A 23 -13.42 14.62 4.65
N ARG A 24 -14.08 14.71 3.49
CA ARG A 24 -13.41 14.77 2.18
C ARG A 24 -12.68 16.10 1.96
N ALA A 25 -13.23 17.20 2.47
CA ALA A 25 -12.59 18.52 2.44
C ALA A 25 -11.38 18.58 3.37
N GLU A 26 -11.43 17.98 4.56
CA GLU A 26 -10.26 17.85 5.44
C GLU A 26 -9.20 16.91 4.84
N ALA A 27 -9.65 15.88 4.11
CA ALA A 27 -8.81 15.01 3.29
C ALA A 27 -8.40 15.65 1.95
N LEU A 28 -8.48 16.98 1.79
CA LEU A 28 -7.98 17.69 0.60
C LEU A 28 -6.52 17.32 0.35
N ASN A 29 -6.37 16.32 -0.53
CA ASN A 29 -5.17 15.75 -1.09
C ASN A 29 -3.90 16.16 -0.35
N HIS A 30 -3.41 15.31 0.54
CA HIS A 30 -2.11 15.48 1.20
C HIS A 30 -0.97 15.77 0.21
N ALA A 31 -1.15 15.50 -1.09
CA ALA A 31 -0.24 15.88 -2.17
C ALA A 31 -0.32 17.37 -2.59
N SER A 32 -1.50 18.00 -2.58
CA SER A 32 -1.72 19.35 -3.11
C SER A 32 -1.07 20.47 -2.28
N ARG A 33 -0.92 20.27 -0.96
CA ARG A 33 -0.29 21.25 -0.05
C ARG A 33 1.20 21.03 0.19
N ARG A 34 1.82 19.98 -0.37
CA ARG A 34 3.25 19.65 -0.14
C ARG A 34 4.21 20.45 -1.01
N ILE A 35 3.77 20.82 -2.21
CA ILE A 35 4.60 21.49 -3.21
C ILE A 35 3.88 22.78 -3.60
N SER A 36 4.59 23.90 -3.58
CA SER A 36 4.01 25.19 -3.95
C SER A 36 3.67 25.25 -5.44
N SER A 37 2.67 26.06 -5.81
CA SER A 37 2.31 26.32 -7.21
C SER A 37 3.51 26.82 -8.03
N SER A 38 4.38 27.61 -7.41
CA SER A 38 5.62 28.10 -8.03
C SER A 38 6.59 26.96 -8.39
N THR A 39 6.78 25.99 -7.49
CA THR A 39 7.63 24.82 -7.73
C THR A 39 7.01 23.89 -8.76
N LEU A 40 5.68 23.74 -8.76
CA LEU A 40 4.96 23.00 -9.81
C LEU A 40 5.16 23.63 -11.19
N ALA A 41 5.14 24.96 -11.29
CA ALA A 41 5.43 25.66 -12.55
C ALA A 41 6.86 25.39 -13.04
N LEU A 42 7.85 25.38 -12.15
CA LEU A 42 9.24 25.03 -12.49
C LEU A 42 9.38 23.58 -12.97
N LEU A 43 8.71 22.64 -12.30
CA LEU A 43 8.66 21.24 -12.72
C LEU A 43 7.97 21.06 -14.08
N GLY A 44 6.91 21.84 -14.31
CA GLY A 44 6.25 21.94 -15.61
C GLY A 44 7.21 22.42 -16.69
N LYS A 45 7.92 23.54 -16.45
CA LYS A 45 8.94 24.06 -17.38
C LYS A 45 10.01 23.01 -17.67
N ARG A 46 10.50 22.31 -16.64
CA ARG A 46 11.50 21.24 -16.80
C ARG A 46 10.99 20.07 -17.64
N ARG A 47 9.71 19.70 -17.51
CA ARG A 47 9.10 18.59 -18.26
C ARG A 47 9.05 18.87 -19.77
N HIS A 48 8.80 20.12 -20.15
CA HIS A 48 8.61 20.51 -21.56
C HIS A 48 9.88 21.06 -22.22
N MET A 49 10.96 21.25 -21.47
CA MET A 49 12.23 21.74 -22.00
C MET A 49 13.00 20.62 -22.67
N ASP A 50 13.44 20.83 -23.91
CA ASP A 50 14.34 19.92 -24.60
C ASP A 50 15.72 19.94 -23.94
N ARG A 51 16.13 18.76 -23.46
CA ARG A 51 17.39 18.53 -22.76
C ARG A 51 18.61 18.63 -23.68
N GLN A 52 18.48 18.25 -24.95
CA GLN A 52 19.61 18.22 -25.88
C GLN A 52 19.89 19.61 -26.43
N ALA A 53 18.85 20.33 -26.86
CA ALA A 53 18.99 21.70 -27.33
C ALA A 53 19.42 22.68 -26.23
N ASN A 54 18.98 22.48 -24.97
CA ASN A 54 19.19 23.45 -23.88
C ASN A 54 19.93 22.84 -22.68
N HIS A 55 21.03 22.13 -22.89
CA HIS A 55 21.72 21.38 -21.82
C HIS A 55 22.06 22.24 -20.58
N VAL A 56 22.65 23.42 -20.77
CA VAL A 56 23.10 24.28 -19.65
C VAL A 56 21.90 24.81 -18.87
N GLU A 57 20.90 25.35 -19.57
CA GLU A 57 19.67 25.85 -18.95
C GLU A 57 18.90 24.73 -18.22
N PHE A 58 18.85 23.53 -18.81
CA PHE A 58 18.24 22.36 -18.20
C PHE A 58 18.96 21.98 -16.90
N ALA A 59 20.29 22.03 -16.87
CA ALA A 59 21.06 21.72 -15.66
C ALA A 59 20.77 22.73 -14.54
N VAL A 60 20.74 24.03 -14.87
CA VAL A 60 20.40 25.10 -13.92
C VAL A 60 18.97 24.94 -13.41
N LEU A 61 18.00 24.75 -14.31
CA LEU A 61 16.59 24.56 -13.97
C LEU A 61 16.40 23.30 -13.12
N ASN A 62 17.09 22.20 -13.44
CA ASN A 62 17.00 20.97 -12.66
C ASN A 62 17.58 21.14 -11.24
N ARG A 63 18.67 21.90 -11.08
CA ARG A 63 19.21 22.26 -9.76
C ARG A 63 18.20 23.09 -8.97
N LEU A 64 17.61 24.12 -9.61
CA LEU A 64 16.60 24.97 -8.99
C LEU A 64 15.36 24.17 -8.56
N CYS A 65 14.85 23.27 -9.42
CA CYS A 65 13.72 22.39 -9.08
C CYS A 65 14.00 21.53 -7.86
N ARG A 66 15.20 20.93 -7.77
CA ARG A 66 15.59 20.11 -6.60
C ARG A 66 15.66 20.95 -5.33
N GLN A 67 16.24 22.14 -5.41
CA GLN A 67 16.33 23.06 -4.28
C GLN A 67 14.93 23.47 -3.79
N ARG A 68 14.06 23.95 -4.68
CA ARG A 68 12.70 24.36 -4.33
C ARG A 68 11.85 23.22 -3.78
N LEU A 69 12.02 22.01 -4.31
CA LEU A 69 11.36 20.82 -3.75
C LEU A 69 11.83 20.50 -2.32
N ALA A 70 13.13 20.62 -2.04
CA ALA A 70 13.66 20.41 -0.69
C ALA A 70 13.13 21.46 0.30
N GLU A 71 13.08 22.73 -0.13
CA GLU A 71 12.51 23.84 0.65
C GLU A 71 11.02 23.63 0.93
N ASP A 72 10.22 23.30 -0.09
CA ASP A 72 8.79 23.02 0.06
C ASP A 72 8.53 21.85 1.01
N HIS A 73 9.31 20.75 0.90
CA HIS A 73 9.21 19.64 1.83
C HIS A 73 9.56 20.03 3.27
N ALA A 74 10.64 20.79 3.47
CA ALA A 74 11.04 21.25 4.80
C ALA A 74 9.97 22.18 5.42
N ASN A 75 9.40 23.07 4.62
CA ASN A 75 8.34 23.98 5.03
C ASN A 75 7.05 23.21 5.38
N PHE A 76 6.69 22.21 4.58
CA PHE A 76 5.55 21.34 4.86
C PHE A 76 5.72 20.58 6.19
N VAL A 77 6.88 19.96 6.41
CA VAL A 77 7.20 19.27 7.67
C VAL A 77 7.11 20.24 8.84
N ARG A 78 7.72 21.42 8.73
CA ARG A 78 7.68 22.45 9.78
C ARG A 78 6.26 22.89 10.09
N SER A 79 5.47 23.25 9.07
CA SER A 79 4.09 23.71 9.23
C SER A 79 3.21 22.64 9.86
N ARG A 80 3.37 21.38 9.46
CA ARG A 80 2.58 20.26 10.00
C ARG A 80 2.89 19.99 11.47
N LEU A 81 4.17 20.04 11.85
CA LEU A 81 4.57 19.87 13.26
C LEU A 81 4.12 21.04 14.14
N LEU A 82 4.17 22.28 13.62
CA LEU A 82 3.64 23.45 14.34
C LEU A 82 2.12 23.34 14.54
N ASP A 83 1.37 22.97 13.50
CA ASP A 83 -0.08 22.75 13.61
C ASP A 83 -0.41 21.63 14.60
N ALA A 84 0.35 20.55 14.62
CA ALA A 84 0.21 19.48 15.59
C ALA A 84 0.44 19.96 17.03
N ALA A 85 1.48 20.77 17.25
CA ALA A 85 1.76 21.37 18.56
C ALA A 85 0.61 22.28 19.02
N HIS A 86 0.12 23.17 18.14
CA HIS A 86 -1.00 24.07 18.45
C HIS A 86 -2.28 23.29 18.78
N ARG A 87 -2.54 22.20 18.04
CA ARG A 87 -3.72 21.34 18.24
C ARG A 87 -3.52 20.29 19.34
N LYS A 88 -2.42 20.35 20.10
CA LYS A 88 -2.05 19.39 21.17
C LYS A 88 -2.08 17.92 20.70
N ARG A 89 -1.77 17.69 19.42
CA ARG A 89 -1.66 16.36 18.82
C ARG A 89 -0.28 15.75 19.10
N SER A 90 -0.20 14.42 19.07
CA SER A 90 1.06 13.72 19.33
C SER A 90 2.10 13.98 18.23
N LEU A 91 3.15 14.73 18.58
CA LEU A 91 4.29 15.00 17.68
C LEU A 91 4.98 13.70 17.22
N LYS A 92 4.99 12.67 18.07
CA LYS A 92 5.56 11.36 17.73
C LYS A 92 4.77 10.71 16.58
N MET A 93 3.44 10.73 16.66
CA MET A 93 2.59 10.17 15.62
C MET A 93 2.69 10.95 14.31
N GLU A 94 2.75 12.28 14.38
CA GLU A 94 2.89 13.11 13.17
C GLU A 94 4.24 12.95 12.49
N LYS A 95 5.34 12.83 13.25
CA LYS A 95 6.66 12.49 12.70
C LYS A 95 6.65 11.12 12.02
N ARG A 96 6.02 10.12 12.65
CA ARG A 96 5.88 8.78 12.07
C ARG A 96 5.10 8.81 10.77
N ALA A 97 3.95 9.48 10.74
CA ALA A 97 3.14 9.63 9.54
C ALA A 97 3.89 10.36 8.41
N LEU A 98 4.69 11.37 8.74
CA LEU A 98 5.57 12.04 7.77
C LEU A 98 6.59 11.07 7.16
N GLU A 99 7.21 10.21 7.97
CA GLU A 99 8.21 9.25 7.51
C GLU A 99 7.58 8.10 6.69
N GLU A 100 6.42 7.61 7.10
CA GLU A 100 5.66 6.59 6.35
C GLU A 100 5.29 7.09 4.95
N HIS A 101 4.95 8.36 4.80
CA HIS A 101 4.72 8.96 3.49
C HIS A 101 5.98 9.17 2.63
N ARG A 102 7.19 9.09 3.20
CA ARG A 102 8.45 9.12 2.43
C ARG A 102 8.79 7.77 1.84
N LEU A 103 8.29 6.69 2.44
CA LEU A 103 8.48 5.35 1.91
C LEU A 103 7.69 5.25 0.60
N SER A 104 8.42 5.11 -0.51
CA SER A 104 7.81 4.66 -1.76
C SER A 104 7.08 3.37 -1.47
N ILE A 105 5.81 3.27 -1.87
CA ILE A 105 5.10 2.00 -1.82
C ILE A 105 6.02 0.95 -2.47
N PRO A 106 6.37 -0.13 -1.77
CA PRO A 106 7.17 -1.20 -2.35
C PRO A 106 6.46 -1.69 -3.60
N CYS A 107 6.99 -1.37 -4.78
CA CYS A 107 6.56 -1.99 -6.00
C CYS A 107 7.28 -3.34 -6.10
N LEU A 108 6.52 -4.41 -6.37
CA LEU A 108 7.13 -5.66 -6.80
C LEU A 108 8.05 -5.35 -7.99
N LYS A 109 9.15 -6.09 -8.14
CA LYS A 109 10.02 -6.04 -9.32
C LYS A 109 9.83 -7.30 -10.15
N VAL A 110 9.69 -7.14 -11.47
CA VAL A 110 9.66 -8.28 -12.39
C VAL A 110 11.06 -8.89 -12.45
N PRO A 111 11.21 -10.17 -12.84
CA PRO A 111 12.52 -10.83 -12.92
C PRO A 111 13.54 -10.10 -13.80
N ASN A 112 13.08 -9.31 -14.78
CA ASN A 112 13.90 -8.43 -15.61
C ASN A 112 14.38 -7.14 -14.91
N GLY A 113 14.09 -6.97 -13.61
CA GLY A 113 14.48 -5.84 -12.79
C GLY A 113 13.59 -4.59 -12.92
N SER A 114 12.63 -4.58 -13.84
CA SER A 114 11.69 -3.46 -13.99
C SER A 114 10.65 -3.44 -12.85
N ARG A 115 9.99 -2.30 -12.64
CA ARG A 115 8.87 -2.24 -11.70
C ARG A 115 7.69 -3.01 -12.29
N TRP A 116 6.97 -3.78 -11.48
CA TRP A 116 5.71 -4.36 -11.93
C TRP A 116 4.77 -3.23 -12.37
N PRO A 117 3.94 -3.48 -13.39
CA PRO A 117 3.08 -2.49 -13.99
C PRO A 117 1.96 -2.01 -13.05
N SER A 118 1.08 -1.12 -13.51
CA SER A 118 0.01 -0.56 -12.68
C SER A 118 -0.86 -1.66 -12.02
N ARG A 119 -1.54 -1.37 -10.90
CA ARG A 119 -2.36 -2.38 -10.19
C ARG A 119 -3.33 -3.17 -11.10
N PRO A 120 -4.10 -2.54 -12.02
CA PRO A 120 -4.98 -3.28 -12.93
C PRO A 120 -4.21 -4.24 -13.86
N GLU A 121 -3.01 -3.85 -14.24
CA GLU A 121 -2.15 -4.60 -15.14
C GLU A 121 -1.49 -5.78 -14.41
N MET A 122 -1.14 -5.61 -13.12
CA MET A 122 -0.76 -6.72 -12.25
C MET A 122 -1.91 -7.72 -12.07
N GLU A 123 -3.12 -7.23 -11.81
CA GLU A 123 -4.32 -8.07 -11.66
C GLU A 123 -4.61 -8.86 -12.94
N ASN A 124 -4.48 -8.22 -14.12
CA ASN A 124 -4.63 -8.88 -15.41
C ASN A 124 -3.56 -9.95 -15.66
N ILE A 125 -2.29 -9.65 -15.38
CA ILE A 125 -1.19 -10.63 -15.53
C ILE A 125 -1.40 -11.82 -14.60
N MET A 126 -1.80 -11.57 -13.36
CA MET A 126 -2.05 -12.62 -12.38
C MET A 126 -3.26 -13.48 -12.76
N ALA A 127 -4.34 -12.86 -13.24
CA ALA A 127 -5.49 -13.57 -13.79
C ALA A 127 -5.06 -14.47 -14.95
N ASN A 128 -4.34 -13.94 -15.94
CA ASN A 128 -3.84 -14.73 -17.08
C ASN A 128 -2.93 -15.87 -16.64
N PHE A 129 -2.05 -15.65 -15.66
CA PHE A 129 -1.18 -16.69 -15.12
C PHE A 129 -1.98 -17.83 -14.50
N TYR A 130 -2.93 -17.52 -13.62
CA TYR A 130 -3.76 -18.56 -12.99
C TYR A 130 -4.71 -19.23 -13.98
N THR A 131 -5.31 -18.48 -14.91
CA THR A 131 -6.12 -19.05 -15.99
C THR A 131 -5.31 -20.03 -16.81
N ALA A 132 -4.12 -19.66 -17.28
CA ALA A 132 -3.24 -20.57 -18.02
C ALA A 132 -2.81 -21.78 -17.18
N LEU A 133 -2.55 -21.60 -15.88
CA LEU A 133 -2.18 -22.69 -14.98
C LEU A 133 -3.31 -23.71 -14.82
N TYR A 134 -4.55 -23.25 -14.65
CA TYR A 134 -5.71 -24.12 -14.50
C TYR A 134 -6.18 -24.73 -15.83
N GLU A 135 -6.07 -23.99 -16.94
CA GLU A 135 -6.35 -24.50 -18.29
C GLU A 135 -5.32 -25.54 -18.73
N SER A 136 -4.04 -25.32 -18.43
CA SER A 136 -2.96 -26.28 -18.68
C SER A 136 -3.07 -27.55 -17.82
N ASN A 137 -3.79 -27.49 -16.70
CA ASN A 137 -4.00 -28.64 -15.81
C ASN A 137 -5.24 -29.47 -16.18
N SER A 138 -5.96 -29.12 -17.26
CA SER A 138 -7.11 -29.89 -17.77
C SER A 138 -6.74 -31.25 -18.40
N GLY A 139 -5.45 -31.55 -18.55
CA GLY A 139 -4.94 -32.85 -19.00
C GLY A 139 -4.24 -33.69 -17.92
N HIS A 140 -3.98 -33.12 -16.74
CA HIS A 140 -3.50 -33.87 -15.59
C HIS A 140 -4.65 -34.03 -14.62
N THR A 141 -5.53 -34.99 -14.93
CA THR A 141 -5.97 -35.90 -13.86
C THR A 141 -4.67 -36.30 -13.18
N ALA A 142 -4.40 -35.74 -12.00
CA ALA A 142 -3.48 -36.38 -11.09
C ALA A 142 -4.02 -37.80 -11.04
N VAL A 143 -3.33 -38.72 -11.70
CA VAL A 143 -3.44 -40.13 -11.39
C VAL A 143 -3.20 -40.10 -9.89
N LEU A 144 -4.28 -40.20 -9.12
CA LEU A 144 -4.20 -40.64 -7.76
C LEU A 144 -3.49 -41.97 -7.94
N SER A 145 -2.17 -41.98 -7.71
CA SER A 145 -1.45 -43.22 -7.47
C SER A 145 -2.34 -44.02 -6.54
N PRO A 146 -2.51 -45.35 -6.78
CA PRO A 146 -3.37 -46.17 -5.94
C PRO A 146 -3.06 -45.83 -4.50
N GLU A 147 -4.09 -45.39 -3.79
CA GLU A 147 -4.10 -45.10 -2.36
C GLU A 147 -3.01 -45.92 -1.68
N GLU A 148 -1.88 -45.28 -1.37
CA GLU A 148 -0.78 -45.97 -0.69
C GLU A 148 -1.34 -46.24 0.70
N GLU A 149 -1.85 -47.46 0.88
CA GLU A 149 -2.53 -47.91 2.08
C GLU A 149 -1.56 -47.70 3.24
N VAL A 150 -1.84 -46.67 4.04
CA VAL A 150 -1.01 -46.31 5.19
C VAL A 150 -0.92 -47.57 6.06
N PRO A 151 0.28 -48.13 6.31
CA PRO A 151 0.40 -49.33 7.08
C PRO A 151 -0.27 -49.12 8.44
N PRO A 152 -1.14 -50.04 8.90
CA PRO A 152 -1.74 -49.91 10.20
C PRO A 152 -0.63 -49.88 11.25
N PHE A 153 -0.60 -48.83 12.07
CA PHE A 153 0.39 -48.71 13.14
C PHE A 153 0.27 -49.93 14.07
N LEU A 154 1.38 -50.58 14.38
CA LEU A 154 1.37 -51.64 15.38
C LEU A 154 1.30 -51.00 16.76
N THR A 155 0.38 -51.47 17.60
CA THR A 155 0.24 -51.00 18.98
C THR A 155 1.53 -51.19 19.78
N SER A 156 2.33 -52.22 19.47
CA SER A 156 3.65 -52.44 20.08
C SER A 156 4.65 -51.31 19.78
N GLU A 157 4.58 -50.71 18.59
CA GLU A 157 5.45 -49.60 18.19
C GLU A 157 5.09 -48.32 18.96
N VAL A 158 3.79 -48.06 19.12
CA VAL A 158 3.28 -46.94 19.94
C VAL A 158 3.68 -47.11 21.41
N HIS A 159 3.55 -48.31 21.95
CA HIS A 159 3.97 -48.61 23.32
C HIS A 159 5.48 -48.40 23.53
N HIS A 160 6.30 -48.88 22.60
CA HIS A 160 7.74 -48.70 22.67
C HIS A 160 8.15 -47.22 22.61
N ALA A 161 7.49 -46.41 21.77
CA ALA A 161 7.74 -44.98 21.68
C ALA A 161 7.37 -44.22 22.97
N ILE A 162 6.28 -44.61 23.64
CA ILE A 162 5.87 -44.03 24.93
C ILE A 162 6.87 -44.39 26.04
N GLU A 163 7.33 -45.64 26.09
CA GLU A 163 8.27 -46.10 27.12
C GLU A 163 9.67 -45.49 26.98
N THR A 164 10.11 -45.26 25.74
CA THR A 164 11.41 -44.66 25.45
C THR A 164 11.42 -43.14 25.54
N MET A 165 10.25 -42.51 25.69
CA MET A 165 10.14 -41.06 25.78
C MET A 165 10.61 -40.53 27.15
N PRO A 166 11.49 -39.52 27.21
CA PRO A 166 11.91 -38.92 28.47
C PRO A 166 10.75 -38.19 29.16
N ARG A 167 10.53 -38.46 30.45
CA ARG A 167 9.40 -37.93 31.22
C ARG A 167 9.41 -36.41 31.25
N GLY A 168 8.27 -35.81 30.91
CA GLY A 168 8.02 -34.36 31.03
C GLY A 168 8.19 -33.54 29.75
N LYS A 169 8.36 -34.16 28.58
CA LYS A 169 8.36 -33.46 27.28
C LYS A 169 7.18 -33.89 26.42
N SER A 170 6.52 -32.94 25.77
CA SER A 170 5.48 -33.22 24.78
C SER A 170 6.11 -33.49 23.40
N PRO A 171 5.57 -34.41 22.59
CA PRO A 171 6.20 -34.85 21.33
C PRO A 171 6.39 -33.77 20.26
N TRP A 172 5.78 -32.59 20.42
CA TRP A 172 5.75 -31.51 19.43
C TRP A 172 6.49 -30.24 19.90
N CYS A 173 7.37 -30.33 20.89
CA CYS A 173 8.17 -29.20 21.39
C CYS A 173 9.66 -29.52 21.51
#